data_AF-A0A3D4MKT7-F1
#
_entry.id   AF-A0A3D4MKT7-F1
#
_cell.length_a   1.000
_cell.length_b   1.000
_cell.length_c   1.000
_cell.angle_alpha   90.00
_cell.angle_beta   90.00
_cell.angle_gamma   90.00
#
_symmetry.space_group_name_H-M   'P 1'
#
loop_
_entity.id
_entity.type
_entity.pdbx_description
1 polymer ?
#
loop_
_entity_poly.entity_id
_entity_poly.type
_entity_poly.pdbx_seq_one_letter_code
_entity_poly.pdbx_strand_id
1 'polypeptide(L)'
;MYGFATFESKELMPLPIVLARKLAIKMDELTSKIPELFGSDGKCQVSIAYDENDNPVKVILLLSLKTIICMMDVFALTSQLLIVK
;
A
#
# COMPACT_ATOMS: atom_id res chain seq x y z
N MET A 1 -12.25 18.88 -16.78
CA MET A 1 -11.02 18.45 -16.06
C MET A 1 -11.24 18.80 -14.60
N TYR A 2 -10.96 17.89 -13.66
CA TYR A 2 -11.21 18.09 -12.24
C TYR A 2 -9.93 17.86 -11.43
N GLY A 3 -9.68 18.69 -10.44
CA GLY A 3 -8.62 18.53 -9.46
C GLY A 3 -9.20 18.10 -8.12
N PHE A 4 -8.45 17.29 -7.36
CA PHE A 4 -8.81 16.85 -6.02
C PHE A 4 -7.57 16.93 -5.12
N ALA A 5 -7.75 17.37 -3.88
CA ALA A 5 -6.71 17.42 -2.85
C ALA A 5 -7.33 17.15 -1.48
N THR A 6 -6.62 16.46 -0.60
CA THR A 6 -7.07 16.12 0.77
C THR A 6 -5.91 16.25 1.76
N PHE A 7 -6.20 16.60 3.02
CA PHE A 7 -5.20 16.80 4.08
C PHE A 7 -4.75 15.50 4.75
N GLU A 8 -5.24 14.34 4.29
CA GLU A 8 -4.88 13.02 4.82
C GLU A 8 -3.39 12.69 4.71
N SER A 9 -2.67 13.30 3.76
CA SER A 9 -1.22 13.08 3.58
C SER A 9 -0.47 14.39 3.35
N LYS A 10 0.85 14.37 3.64
CA LYS A 10 1.75 15.51 3.42
C LYS A 10 1.81 15.96 1.95
N GLU A 11 1.51 15.05 1.03
CA GLU A 11 1.51 15.31 -0.42
C GLU A 11 0.16 15.83 -0.92
N LEU A 12 -0.78 16.14 0.00
CA LEU A 12 -2.15 16.58 -0.28
C LEU A 12 -2.95 15.63 -1.17
N MET A 13 -2.59 14.34 -1.14
CA MET A 13 -3.22 13.26 -1.90
C MET A 13 -3.95 12.28 -0.96
N PRO A 14 -4.96 11.54 -1.49
CA PRO A 14 -5.65 10.52 -0.71
C PRO A 14 -4.68 9.49 -0.12
N LEU A 15 -4.87 9.13 1.14
CA LEU A 15 -4.01 8.16 1.80
C LEU A 15 -3.94 6.80 1.07
N PRO A 16 -5.03 6.24 0.51
CA PRO A 16 -4.99 4.93 -0.16
C PRO A 16 -4.01 4.89 -1.34
N ILE A 17 -4.00 5.92 -2.19
CA ILE A 17 -3.13 5.95 -3.38
C ILE A 17 -1.67 6.18 -3.01
N VAL A 18 -1.41 7.02 -1.99
CA VAL A 18 -0.06 7.26 -1.49
C VAL A 18 0.55 5.97 -0.94
N LEU A 19 -0.23 5.20 -0.17
CA LEU A 19 0.22 3.91 0.36
C LEU A 19 0.41 2.86 -0.72
N ALA A 20 -0.54 2.74 -1.66
CA ALA A 20 -0.44 1.82 -2.79
C ALA A 20 0.83 2.06 -3.62
N ARG A 21 1.16 3.32 -3.89
CA ARG A 21 2.35 3.72 -4.65
C ARG A 21 3.63 3.38 -3.89
N LYS A 22 3.69 3.65 -2.59
CA LYS A 22 4.85 3.31 -1.76
C LYS A 22 5.11 1.80 -1.73
N LEU A 23 4.05 1.00 -1.66
CA LEU A 23 4.14 -0.46 -1.74
C LEU A 23 4.68 -0.92 -3.09
N ALA A 24 4.16 -0.38 -4.19
CA ALA A 24 4.65 -0.72 -5.54
C ALA A 24 6.17 -0.45 -5.68
N ILE A 25 6.65 0.72 -5.23
CA ILE A 25 8.08 1.05 -5.25
C ILE A 25 8.90 0.06 -4.41
N LYS A 26 8.41 -0.31 -3.22
CA LYS A 26 9.08 -1.31 -2.37
C LYS A 26 9.11 -2.70 -2.99
N MET A 27 8.06 -3.07 -3.73
CA MET A 27 8.03 -4.31 -4.48
C MET A 27 9.05 -4.29 -5.62
N ASP A 28 9.18 -3.20 -6.37
CA ASP A 28 10.19 -3.08 -7.43
C ASP A 28 11.62 -3.17 -6.87
N GLU A 29 11.87 -2.56 -5.70
CA GLU A 29 13.14 -2.71 -4.97
C GLU A 29 13.42 -4.17 -4.59
N LEU A 30 12.40 -4.93 -4.16
CA LEU A 30 12.53 -6.33 -3.76
C LEU A 30 12.70 -7.27 -4.96
N THR A 31 11.93 -7.06 -6.03
CA THR A 31 12.05 -7.80 -7.29
C THR A 31 13.44 -7.65 -7.90
N SER A 32 14.03 -6.46 -7.79
CA SER A 32 15.41 -6.21 -8.24
C SER A 32 16.45 -6.98 -7.43
N LYS A 33 16.18 -7.27 -6.14
CA LYS A 33 17.09 -8.00 -5.25
C LYS A 33 16.92 -9.51 -5.35
N ILE A 34 15.72 -10.00 -5.64
CA ILE A 34 15.37 -11.43 -5.66
C ILE A 34 14.56 -11.76 -6.93
N PRO A 35 15.17 -11.65 -8.12
CA PRO A 35 14.46 -11.80 -9.40
C PRO A 35 13.97 -13.23 -9.68
N GLU A 36 14.51 -14.22 -8.97
CA GLU A 36 14.13 -15.63 -9.12
C GLU A 36 12.79 -15.97 -8.45
N LEU A 37 12.37 -15.17 -7.46
CA LEU A 37 11.17 -15.43 -6.65
C LEU A 37 9.98 -14.53 -7.05
N PHE A 38 10.26 -13.33 -7.53
CA PHE A 38 9.23 -12.33 -7.84
C PHE A 38 9.15 -12.06 -9.34
N GLY A 39 7.93 -12.22 -9.89
CA GLY A 39 7.64 -11.78 -11.26
C GLY A 39 7.56 -10.25 -11.35
N SER A 40 7.81 -9.70 -12.53
CA SER A 40 7.77 -8.25 -12.80
C SER A 40 6.36 -7.64 -12.83
N ASP A 41 5.30 -8.44 -12.78
CA ASP A 41 3.91 -7.99 -12.80
C ASP A 41 3.25 -8.17 -11.42
N GLY A 42 3.02 -7.05 -10.76
CA GLY A 42 2.37 -6.96 -9.47
C GLY A 42 1.33 -5.85 -9.42
N LYS A 43 0.18 -6.13 -8.78
CA LYS A 43 -0.88 -5.15 -8.53
C LYS A 43 -1.03 -4.95 -7.04
N CYS A 44 -1.00 -3.68 -6.61
CA CYS A 44 -1.22 -3.26 -5.24
C CYS A 44 -2.59 -2.60 -5.12
N GLN A 45 -3.39 -3.03 -4.15
CA GLN A 45 -4.65 -2.40 -3.78
C GLN A 45 -4.66 -2.13 -2.28
N VAL A 46 -5.09 -0.93 -1.91
CA VAL A 46 -5.17 -0.48 -0.51
C VAL A 46 -6.59 -0.04 -0.23
N SER A 47 -7.19 -0.61 0.80
CA SER A 47 -8.49 -0.22 1.33
C SER A 47 -8.31 0.30 2.73
N ILE A 48 -8.85 1.48 3.02
CA ILE A 48 -8.74 2.11 4.33
C ILE A 48 -10.14 2.18 4.94
N ALA A 49 -10.25 1.75 6.20
CA ALA A 49 -11.45 1.98 7.00
C ALA A 49 -11.30 3.34 7.69
N TYR A 50 -12.31 4.18 7.54
CA TYR A 50 -12.40 5.51 8.13
C TYR A 50 -13.41 5.52 9.30
N ASP A 51 -13.21 6.40 10.28
CA ASP A 51 -14.18 6.63 11.37
C ASP A 51 -15.29 7.62 10.97
N GLU A 52 -16.16 7.97 11.93
CA GLU A 52 -17.23 8.95 11.73
C GLU A 52 -16.72 10.39 11.47
N ASN A 53 -15.44 10.65 11.70
CA ASN A 53 -14.79 11.95 11.51
C ASN A 53 -13.82 11.95 10.30
N ASP A 54 -13.96 11.00 9.38
CA ASP A 54 -13.10 10.81 8.19
C ASP A 54 -11.62 10.59 8.52
N ASN A 55 -11.28 10.11 9.72
CA ASN A 55 -9.92 9.75 10.06
C ASN A 55 -9.64 8.28 9.70
N PRO A 56 -8.47 7.97 9.11
CA PRO A 56 -8.10 6.62 8.75
C PRO A 56 -7.78 5.78 10.00
N VAL A 57 -8.57 4.72 10.24
CA VAL A 57 -8.46 3.85 11.44
C VAL A 57 -7.68 2.58 11.16
N LYS A 58 -7.90 1.97 9.98
CA LYS A 58 -7.32 0.67 9.65
C LYS A 58 -6.98 0.60 8.17
N VAL A 59 -5.80 0.06 7.89
CA VAL A 59 -5.37 -0.23 6.51
C VAL A 59 -5.53 -1.72 6.25
N ILE A 60 -6.22 -2.04 5.16
CA ILE A 60 -6.34 -3.37 4.58
C ILE A 60 -5.59 -3.33 3.26
N LEU A 61 -4.62 -4.24 3.11
CA LEU A 61 -3.77 -4.33 1.92
C LEU A 61 -4.09 -5.61 1.17
N LEU A 62 -4.32 -5.50 -0.13
CA LEU A 62 -4.41 -6.61 -1.06
C LEU A 62 -3.30 -6.47 -2.08
N LEU A 63 -2.42 -7.47 -2.13
CA LEU A 63 -1.33 -7.56 -3.08
C LEU A 63 -1.55 -8.79 -3.96
N SER A 64 -1.55 -8.60 -5.27
CA SER A 64 -1.67 -9.71 -6.23
C SER A 64 -0.40 -9.76 -7.07
N LEU A 65 0.38 -10.84 -6.91
CA LEU A 65 1.53 -11.18 -7.74
C LEU A 65 1.22 -12.45 -8.52
N LYS A 66 1.72 -12.54 -9.76
CA LYS A 66 1.40 -13.63 -10.68
C LYS A 66 2.00 -15.00 -10.32
N THR A 67 2.96 -15.05 -9.38
CA THR A 67 3.72 -16.29 -9.12
C THR A 67 3.72 -16.79 -7.68
N ILE A 68 3.34 -16.00 -6.67
CA ILE A 68 3.20 -16.55 -5.31
C ILE A 68 2.28 -15.68 -4.48
N ILE A 69 1.28 -16.33 -3.87
CA ILE A 69 0.50 -15.78 -2.77
C ILE A 69 1.46 -15.71 -1.59
N CYS A 70 2.21 -14.62 -1.46
CA CYS A 70 2.92 -14.33 -0.22
C CYS A 70 1.91 -13.68 0.74
N MET A 71 1.07 -14.52 1.33
CA MET A 71 0.15 -14.16 2.41
C MET A 71 0.90 -13.79 3.71
N MET A 72 2.22 -14.03 3.78
CA MET A 72 2.96 -14.11 5.05
C MET A 72 3.76 -12.85 5.41
N ASP A 73 4.23 -12.03 4.47
CA ASP A 73 5.11 -10.89 4.83
C ASP A 73 4.41 -9.51 4.87
N VAL A 74 3.21 -9.38 4.31
CA VAL A 74 2.46 -8.12 4.36
C VAL A 74 2.06 -7.78 5.80
N PHE A 75 1.89 -8.78 6.68
CA PHE A 75 1.55 -8.57 8.09
C PHE A 75 2.65 -7.82 8.86
N ALA A 76 3.92 -8.04 8.50
CA ALA A 76 5.07 -7.36 9.10
C ALA A 76 5.16 -5.89 8.65
N LEU A 77 4.90 -5.60 7.37
CA LEU A 77 4.84 -4.23 6.86
C LEU A 77 3.62 -3.46 7.38
N THR A 78 2.46 -4.11 7.52
CA THR A 78 1.28 -3.48 8.15
C THR A 78 1.51 -3.18 9.62
N SER A 79 2.28 -4.00 10.34
CA SER A 79 2.57 -3.76 11.76
C SER A 79 3.45 -2.51 11.97
N GLN A 80 4.32 -2.17 11.00
CA GLN A 80 5.09 -0.92 11.03
C GLN A 80 4.28 0.30 10.58
N LEU A 81 3.26 0.11 9.74
CA LEU A 81 2.39 1.21 9.28
C LEU A 81 1.14 1.44 10.14
N LEU A 82 0.88 0.57 11.13
CA LEU A 82 -0.27 0.68 12.06
C LEU A 82 -0.12 1.85 13.06
N ILE A 83 0.97 2.60 13.01
CA ILE A 83 1.12 3.86 13.75
C ILE A 83 0.72 5.00 12.81
N VAL A 84 -0.58 5.11 12.55
CA VAL A 84 -1.17 6.43 12.31
C VAL A 84 -1.33 7.05 13.69
N LYS A 85 -0.23 7.58 14.22
CA LYS A 85 -0.18 8.52 15.34
C LYS A 85 0.95 9.49 15.09
#